data_AF-A0A6M2DE90-F1
#
_entry.id   AF-A0A6M2DE90-F1
#
_cell.length_a   1.000
_cell.length_b   1.000
_cell.length_c   1.000
_cell.angle_alpha   90.00
_cell.angle_beta   90.00
_cell.angle_gamma   90.00
#
_symmetry.space_group_name_H-M   'P 1'
#
loop_
_entity.id
_entity.type
_entity.pdbx_description
1 polymer ?
#
loop_
_entity_poly.entity_id
_entity_poly.type
_entity_poly.pdbx_seq_one_letter_code
_entity_poly.pdbx_strand_id
1 'polypeptide(L)'
;MSADPKEVGGYKLGSMLIEGKTKRVYDLAPSNPGLCILLNKDRITAGDGVKAHDLVGKAAISNQTTAKVFSILNSAGLKTAFVKQASDTAFVARKCAMVPIEWVTRRLATGSFLKRNPGVTEGTRFCPVKQETFYKDDANHDPQWSEEQIVAAKFKLNGLLIGQDEVDIMRETTILVFEILEKAWALRDCALIDMKIEFGVDEDGQLLVADVIDSDSWRLWPSGDKRLMVDKQVYRNLTQVTQNDLQTVKHNFEWVRDQLDHLVPKNDALVVILMGSPSDKEHCDKIAKHCRDFGLLVEVRITSAHKGTRETLQIVRNYEGVASKLVFIAVAGRSNGLGPVLSGNTSYPVINCPPVTSANSGQDVWSSLNLPSGLGCATVIYPEAAALHAVTIIGMDNYLVWSRLRVKQLYNYVSLKLADKALRNVKVC
;
A
#
# COMPACT_ATOMS: atom_id res chain seq x y z
N MET A 1 -0.68 -40.85 -6.31
CA MET A 1 -0.76 -39.70 -5.39
C MET A 1 0.65 -39.48 -4.84
N SER A 2 1.30 -38.36 -5.17
CA SER A 2 2.58 -38.03 -4.52
C SER A 2 2.31 -37.78 -3.04
N ALA A 3 3.07 -38.39 -2.15
CA ALA A 3 2.96 -38.10 -0.72
C ALA A 3 3.12 -36.58 -0.49
N ASP A 4 2.27 -36.01 0.37
CA ASP A 4 2.41 -34.60 0.73
C ASP A 4 3.80 -34.35 1.34
N PRO A 5 4.43 -33.20 1.02
CA PRO A 5 5.74 -32.87 1.54
C PRO A 5 5.71 -32.83 3.07
N LYS A 6 6.70 -33.44 3.73
CA LYS A 6 6.83 -33.36 5.19
C LYS A 6 7.46 -32.06 5.67
N GLU A 7 8.17 -31.38 4.77
CA GLU A 7 8.90 -30.14 5.04
C GLU A 7 8.98 -29.30 3.76
N VAL A 8 8.88 -27.97 3.91
CA VAL A 8 9.07 -27.00 2.81
C VAL A 8 9.86 -25.80 3.33
N GLY A 9 10.99 -25.47 2.71
CA GLY A 9 11.75 -24.26 3.05
C GLY A 9 12.28 -24.21 4.49
N GLY A 10 12.62 -25.36 5.08
CA GLY A 10 13.04 -25.45 6.48
C GLY A 10 11.88 -25.52 7.49
N TYR A 11 10.63 -25.53 7.03
CA TYR A 11 9.44 -25.61 7.88
C TYR A 11 8.84 -27.01 7.85
N LYS A 12 8.78 -27.66 9.02
CA LYS A 12 8.08 -28.93 9.20
C LYS A 12 6.58 -28.71 9.05
N LEU A 13 5.93 -29.45 8.15
CA LEU A 13 4.51 -29.30 7.88
C LEU A 13 3.68 -30.07 8.91
N GLY A 14 2.65 -29.40 9.43
CA GLY A 14 1.58 -29.99 10.23
C GLY A 14 0.46 -30.54 9.34
N SER A 15 -0.77 -30.52 9.84
CA SER A 15 -1.95 -30.94 9.08
C SER A 15 -2.23 -30.00 7.91
N MET A 16 -2.78 -30.55 6.83
CA MET A 16 -3.32 -29.75 5.74
C MET A 16 -4.62 -29.08 6.21
N LEU A 17 -4.68 -27.75 6.11
CA LEU A 17 -5.83 -26.94 6.53
C LEU A 17 -6.84 -26.76 5.39
N ILE A 18 -6.35 -26.56 4.17
CA ILE A 18 -7.18 -26.36 2.98
C ILE A 18 -6.42 -26.77 1.72
N GLU A 19 -7.12 -27.43 0.80
CA GLU A 19 -6.66 -27.63 -0.57
C GLU A 19 -7.60 -26.90 -1.53
N GLY A 20 -7.08 -25.86 -2.18
CA GLY A 20 -7.77 -25.14 -3.24
C GLY A 20 -7.34 -25.59 -4.64
N LYS A 21 -7.90 -24.95 -5.67
CA LYS A 21 -7.58 -25.23 -7.08
C LYS A 21 -6.08 -25.03 -7.41
N THR A 22 -5.46 -23.98 -6.87
CA THR A 22 -4.10 -23.54 -7.20
C THR A 22 -3.10 -23.57 -6.04
N LYS A 23 -3.55 -23.90 -4.82
CA LYS A 23 -2.71 -23.85 -3.61
C LYS A 23 -3.15 -24.87 -2.56
N ARG A 24 -2.24 -25.26 -1.69
CA ARG A 24 -2.51 -26.00 -0.44
C ARG A 24 -1.99 -25.18 0.73
N VAL A 25 -2.67 -25.25 1.87
CA VAL A 25 -2.23 -24.56 3.09
C VAL A 25 -2.03 -25.60 4.17
N TYR A 26 -0.89 -25.55 4.84
CA TYR A 26 -0.56 -26.44 5.94
C TYR A 26 -0.33 -25.64 7.21
N ASP A 27 -0.76 -26.20 8.34
CA ASP A 27 -0.43 -25.67 9.67
C ASP A 27 1.08 -25.81 9.92
N LEU A 28 1.65 -24.90 10.69
CA LEU A 28 3.05 -24.98 11.16
C LEU A 28 3.14 -25.26 12.67
N ALA A 29 2.02 -25.47 13.36
CA ALA A 29 1.99 -25.93 14.73
C ALA A 29 2.50 -27.39 14.88
N PRO A 30 3.14 -27.75 16.01
CA PRO A 30 3.44 -26.90 17.16
C PRO A 30 4.73 -26.08 17.01
N SER A 31 5.51 -26.29 15.95
CA SER A 31 6.83 -25.65 15.79
C SER A 31 6.75 -24.13 15.62
N ASN A 32 5.71 -23.63 14.95
CA ASN A 32 5.45 -22.19 14.76
C ASN A 32 3.94 -21.94 14.92
N PRO A 33 3.42 -21.85 16.16
CA PRO A 33 1.99 -21.64 16.40
C PRO A 33 1.51 -20.29 15.82
N GLY A 34 0.26 -20.25 15.36
CA GLY A 34 -0.36 -19.07 14.73
C GLY A 34 0.10 -18.79 13.28
N LEU A 35 1.01 -19.60 12.73
CA LEU A 35 1.48 -19.48 11.35
C LEU A 35 1.03 -20.67 10.50
N CYS A 36 0.88 -20.42 9.19
CA CYS A 36 0.67 -21.44 8.18
C CYS A 36 1.63 -21.23 7.01
N ILE A 37 1.76 -22.26 6.17
CA ILE A 37 2.50 -22.17 4.91
C ILE A 37 1.55 -22.39 3.75
N LEU A 38 1.62 -21.49 2.77
CA LEU A 38 0.88 -21.59 1.52
C LEU A 38 1.82 -22.14 0.45
N LEU A 39 1.49 -23.31 -0.09
CA LEU A 39 2.23 -23.99 -1.14
C LEU A 39 1.44 -23.90 -2.45
N ASN A 40 1.99 -23.17 -3.42
CA ASN A 40 1.38 -23.03 -4.74
C ASN A 40 1.54 -24.30 -5.59
N LYS A 41 0.58 -24.54 -6.48
CA LYS A 41 0.55 -25.66 -7.42
C LYS A 41 0.80 -25.16 -8.84
N ASP A 42 1.44 -25.99 -9.67
CA ASP A 42 1.68 -25.74 -11.10
C ASP A 42 0.40 -25.94 -11.92
N ARG A 43 -0.65 -25.19 -11.58
CA ARG A 43 -1.98 -25.34 -12.17
C ARG A 43 -2.60 -23.98 -12.47
N ILE A 44 -3.24 -23.88 -13.64
CA ILE A 44 -4.03 -22.72 -14.05
C ILE A 44 -5.48 -23.14 -14.29
N THR A 45 -6.44 -22.35 -13.81
CA THR A 45 -7.88 -22.67 -13.88
C THR A 45 -8.72 -21.46 -14.30
N ALA A 46 -9.83 -21.67 -15.02
CA ALA A 46 -10.79 -20.61 -15.37
C ALA A 46 -12.23 -21.18 -15.42
N GLY A 47 -13.22 -20.31 -15.20
CA GLY A 47 -14.64 -20.70 -15.16
C GLY A 47 -14.91 -21.72 -14.07
N ASP A 48 -14.60 -21.36 -12.81
CA ASP A 48 -14.82 -22.20 -11.62
C ASP A 48 -14.16 -23.58 -11.65
N GLY A 49 -13.12 -23.74 -12.48
CA GLY A 49 -12.36 -24.99 -12.60
C GLY A 49 -12.76 -25.83 -13.81
N VAL A 50 -13.77 -25.43 -14.58
CA VAL A 50 -14.17 -26.11 -15.83
C VAL A 50 -13.03 -26.17 -16.83
N LYS A 51 -12.26 -25.08 -16.97
CA LYS A 51 -11.05 -25.05 -17.79
C LYS A 51 -9.81 -25.14 -16.89
N ALA A 52 -9.11 -26.26 -16.88
CA ALA A 52 -7.93 -26.47 -16.03
C ALA A 52 -6.80 -27.18 -16.79
N HIS A 53 -5.58 -26.68 -16.64
CA HIS A 53 -4.37 -27.25 -17.23
C HIS A 53 -3.20 -27.18 -16.23
N ASP A 54 -2.27 -28.13 -16.36
CA ASP A 54 -0.98 -28.05 -15.69
C ASP A 54 -0.10 -27.02 -16.39
N LEU A 55 0.60 -26.20 -15.61
CA LEU A 55 1.49 -25.17 -16.11
C LEU A 55 2.77 -25.15 -15.27
N VAL A 56 3.74 -25.96 -15.67
CA VAL A 56 5.01 -26.16 -14.94
C VAL A 56 5.73 -24.84 -14.74
N GLY A 57 6.10 -24.56 -13.48
CA GLY A 57 6.76 -23.32 -13.05
C GLY A 57 5.80 -22.19 -12.65
N LYS A 58 4.49 -22.31 -12.91
CA LYS A 58 3.51 -21.29 -12.45
C LYS A 58 3.52 -21.15 -10.94
N ALA A 59 3.70 -22.22 -10.17
CA ALA A 59 3.72 -22.17 -8.72
C ALA A 59 4.78 -21.19 -8.21
N ALA A 60 5.98 -21.27 -8.79
CA ALA A 60 7.09 -20.40 -8.44
C ALA A 60 6.83 -18.96 -8.85
N ILE A 61 6.32 -18.75 -10.07
CA ILE A 61 5.97 -17.42 -10.58
C ILE A 61 4.91 -16.76 -9.69
N SER A 62 3.80 -17.44 -9.41
CA SER A 62 2.74 -16.95 -8.51
C SER A 62 3.28 -16.63 -7.11
N ASN A 63 4.12 -17.49 -6.55
CA ASN A 63 4.68 -17.28 -5.20
C ASN A 63 5.58 -16.05 -5.14
N GLN A 64 6.46 -15.88 -6.14
CA GLN A 64 7.33 -14.71 -6.22
C GLN A 64 6.54 -13.42 -6.48
N THR A 65 5.54 -13.46 -7.36
CA THR A 65 4.65 -12.31 -7.61
C THR A 65 3.93 -11.90 -6.33
N THR A 66 3.32 -12.84 -5.61
CA THR A 66 2.65 -12.58 -4.33
C THR A 66 3.60 -12.07 -3.25
N ALA A 67 4.79 -12.65 -3.13
CA ALA A 67 5.79 -12.21 -2.17
C ALA A 67 6.26 -10.76 -2.44
N LYS A 68 6.50 -10.40 -3.71
CA LYS A 68 6.87 -9.03 -4.11
C LYS A 68 5.73 -8.05 -3.84
N VAL A 69 4.49 -8.39 -4.21
CA VAL A 69 3.31 -7.54 -3.98
C VAL A 69 3.07 -7.31 -2.48
N PHE A 70 3.06 -8.36 -1.66
CA PHE A 70 2.88 -8.20 -0.23
C PHE A 70 4.05 -7.47 0.44
N SER A 71 5.27 -7.62 -0.06
CA SER A 71 6.41 -6.83 0.42
C SER A 71 6.25 -5.33 0.14
N ILE A 72 5.69 -4.95 -1.02
CA ILE A 72 5.34 -3.56 -1.33
C ILE A 72 4.28 -3.04 -0.36
N LEU A 73 3.20 -3.79 -0.15
CA LEU A 73 2.11 -3.40 0.76
C LEU A 73 2.59 -3.28 2.21
N ASN A 74 3.38 -4.24 2.69
CA ASN A 74 3.99 -4.20 4.02
C ASN A 74 4.96 -3.01 4.16
N SER A 75 5.74 -2.69 3.12
CA SER A 75 6.66 -1.53 3.11
C SER A 75 5.92 -0.19 3.13
N ALA A 76 4.68 -0.15 2.64
CA ALA A 76 3.77 0.97 2.80
C ALA A 76 3.14 1.05 4.21
N GLY A 77 3.34 0.03 5.04
CA GLY A 77 2.80 -0.08 6.40
C GLY A 77 1.45 -0.80 6.48
N LEU A 78 0.94 -1.34 5.37
CA LEU A 78 -0.33 -2.05 5.36
C LEU A 78 -0.17 -3.41 6.06
N LYS A 79 -1.10 -3.75 6.94
CA LYS A 79 -1.15 -5.05 7.61
C LYS A 79 -1.64 -6.13 6.65
N THR A 80 -0.78 -7.12 6.38
CA THR A 80 -1.11 -8.29 5.57
C THR A 80 -0.82 -9.58 6.35
N ALA A 81 -1.43 -10.70 5.92
CA ALA A 81 -1.13 -12.00 6.50
C ALA A 81 0.27 -12.52 6.10
N PHE A 82 0.88 -11.98 5.04
CA PHE A 82 2.19 -12.41 4.56
C PHE A 82 3.30 -12.11 5.56
N VAL A 83 4.08 -13.13 5.93
CA VAL A 83 5.24 -13.00 6.81
C VAL A 83 6.53 -12.92 5.99
N LYS A 84 6.82 -13.97 5.20
CA LYS A 84 8.00 -14.04 4.33
C LYS A 84 7.91 -15.20 3.34
N GLN A 85 8.69 -15.14 2.28
CA GLN A 85 8.90 -16.28 1.38
C GLN A 85 9.63 -17.42 2.12
N ALA A 86 9.20 -18.66 1.89
CA ALA A 86 9.78 -19.87 2.51
C ALA A 86 10.61 -20.69 1.50
N SER A 87 10.15 -20.76 0.25
CA SER A 87 10.84 -21.41 -0.86
C SER A 87 10.42 -20.76 -2.18
N ASP A 88 10.85 -21.27 -3.32
CA ASP A 88 10.42 -20.76 -4.63
C ASP A 88 8.92 -20.87 -4.84
N THR A 89 8.26 -21.89 -4.28
CA THR A 89 6.84 -22.18 -4.49
C THR A 89 5.97 -21.99 -3.25
N ALA A 90 6.53 -21.52 -2.14
CA ALA A 90 5.79 -21.35 -0.89
C ALA A 90 6.20 -20.12 -0.07
N PHE A 91 5.25 -19.62 0.72
CA PHE A 91 5.46 -18.54 1.68
C PHE A 91 4.77 -18.81 3.00
N VAL A 92 5.33 -18.24 4.07
CA VAL A 92 4.76 -18.27 5.43
C VAL A 92 3.78 -17.10 5.58
N ALA A 93 2.62 -17.38 6.16
CA ALA A 93 1.62 -16.39 6.52
C ALA A 93 1.12 -16.57 7.95
N ARG A 94 0.53 -15.51 8.51
CA ARG A 94 -0.33 -15.59 9.70
C ARG A 94 -1.55 -16.43 9.35
N LYS A 95 -1.91 -17.34 10.25
CA LYS A 95 -3.11 -18.15 10.12
C LYS A 95 -4.33 -17.28 10.35
N CYS A 96 -5.26 -17.30 9.40
CA CYS A 96 -6.48 -16.50 9.44
C CYS A 96 -7.73 -17.35 9.20
N ALA A 97 -8.83 -16.98 9.84
CA ALA A 97 -10.17 -17.37 9.43
C ALA A 97 -10.61 -16.43 8.29
N MET A 98 -10.74 -16.96 7.07
CA MET A 98 -11.02 -16.17 5.87
C MET A 98 -12.45 -15.64 5.86
N VAL A 99 -12.62 -14.37 5.50
CA VAL A 99 -13.93 -13.78 5.19
C VAL A 99 -14.34 -14.28 3.80
N PRO A 100 -15.51 -14.95 3.63
CA PRO A 100 -15.89 -15.58 2.37
C PRO A 100 -16.42 -14.57 1.33
N ILE A 101 -15.71 -13.46 1.15
CA ILE A 101 -16.07 -12.36 0.25
C ILE A 101 -14.86 -12.01 -0.63
N GLU A 102 -15.09 -11.98 -1.93
CA GLU A 102 -14.18 -11.44 -2.93
C GLU A 102 -14.38 -9.93 -3.04
N TRP A 103 -13.35 -9.15 -2.74
CA TRP A 103 -13.37 -7.69 -2.81
C TRP A 103 -12.76 -7.24 -4.12
N VAL A 104 -13.58 -6.74 -5.03
CA VAL A 104 -13.16 -6.33 -6.37
C VAL A 104 -13.11 -4.81 -6.45
N THR A 105 -12.03 -4.26 -7.01
CA THR A 105 -11.90 -2.83 -7.30
C THR A 105 -11.62 -2.61 -8.77
N ARG A 106 -12.25 -1.59 -9.37
CA ARG A 106 -12.13 -1.28 -10.81
C ARG A 106 -11.79 0.18 -11.03
N ARG A 107 -10.80 0.42 -11.88
CA ARG A 107 -10.58 1.73 -12.49
C ARG A 107 -11.34 1.90 -13.81
N LEU A 108 -11.39 0.86 -14.65
CA LEU A 108 -12.13 0.89 -15.90
C LEU A 108 -13.22 -0.20 -15.94
N ALA A 109 -14.32 0.10 -16.64
CA ALA A 109 -15.36 -0.88 -16.93
C ALA A 109 -14.87 -1.90 -17.96
N THR A 110 -14.79 -3.17 -17.56
CA THR A 110 -14.51 -4.32 -18.42
C THR A 110 -15.09 -5.60 -17.80
N GLY A 111 -14.95 -6.74 -18.47
CA GLY A 111 -15.27 -8.06 -17.94
C GLY A 111 -16.73 -8.19 -17.48
N SER A 112 -16.92 -8.76 -16.29
CA SER A 112 -18.26 -9.03 -15.74
C SER A 112 -19.08 -7.78 -15.46
N PHE A 113 -18.43 -6.63 -15.26
CA PHE A 113 -19.13 -5.36 -15.02
C PHE A 113 -20.01 -4.98 -16.21
N LEU A 114 -19.49 -5.10 -17.44
CA LEU A 114 -20.23 -4.78 -18.67
C LEU A 114 -21.42 -5.71 -18.87
N LYS A 115 -21.29 -6.99 -18.50
CA LYS A 115 -22.38 -7.97 -18.56
C LYS A 115 -23.54 -7.61 -17.63
N ARG A 116 -23.22 -7.12 -16.42
CA ARG A 116 -24.22 -6.72 -15.43
C ARG A 116 -24.81 -5.33 -15.68
N ASN A 117 -24.13 -4.49 -16.46
CA ASN A 117 -24.49 -3.10 -16.71
C ASN A 117 -24.58 -2.82 -18.22
N PRO A 118 -25.58 -3.39 -18.92
CA PRO A 118 -25.76 -3.15 -20.35
C PRO A 118 -25.95 -1.65 -20.62
N GLY A 119 -25.27 -1.15 -21.66
CA GLY A 119 -25.23 0.28 -22.00
C GLY A 119 -23.96 1.00 -21.53
N VAL A 120 -23.19 0.43 -20.61
CA VAL A 120 -21.86 0.95 -20.28
C VAL A 120 -20.85 0.49 -21.32
N THR A 121 -20.03 1.41 -21.80
CA THR A 121 -18.96 1.12 -22.78
C THR A 121 -17.69 0.64 -22.09
N GLU A 122 -16.98 -0.30 -22.72
CA GLU A 122 -15.66 -0.75 -22.25
C GLU A 122 -14.68 0.43 -22.19
N GLY A 123 -13.90 0.50 -21.11
CA GLY A 123 -12.97 1.60 -20.87
C GLY A 123 -13.58 2.81 -20.14
N THR A 124 -14.87 2.79 -19.81
CA THR A 124 -15.49 3.81 -18.93
C THR A 124 -14.71 3.89 -17.61
N ARG A 125 -14.19 5.06 -17.26
CA ARG A 125 -13.37 5.27 -16.06
C ARG A 125 -14.22 5.56 -14.84
N PHE A 126 -13.88 4.91 -13.72
CA PHE A 126 -14.45 5.20 -12.40
C PHE A 126 -13.54 6.14 -11.61
N CYS A 127 -14.09 7.29 -11.19
CA CYS A 127 -13.45 8.27 -10.32
C CYS A 127 -14.44 8.70 -9.20
N PRO A 128 -14.27 8.25 -7.94
CA PRO A 128 -13.26 7.30 -7.43
C PRO A 128 -13.43 5.89 -8.01
N VAL A 129 -12.50 4.98 -7.71
CA VAL A 129 -12.59 3.58 -8.17
C VAL A 129 -13.89 2.93 -7.72
N LYS A 130 -14.45 2.05 -8.56
CA LYS A 130 -15.64 1.27 -8.20
C LYS A 130 -15.20 0.09 -7.34
N GLN A 131 -15.77 -0.04 -6.15
CA GLN A 131 -15.62 -1.23 -5.31
C GLN A 131 -16.91 -2.07 -5.36
N GLU A 132 -16.75 -3.39 -5.43
CA GLU A 132 -17.81 -4.39 -5.47
C GLU A 132 -17.43 -5.60 -4.59
N THR A 133 -18.43 -6.34 -4.12
CA THR A 133 -18.28 -7.54 -3.28
C THR A 133 -18.99 -8.75 -3.90
N PHE A 134 -18.37 -9.92 -3.85
CA PHE A 134 -18.94 -11.18 -4.34
C PHE A 134 -18.79 -12.26 -3.28
N TYR A 135 -19.86 -12.99 -2.99
CA TYR A 135 -19.82 -14.09 -2.03
C TYR A 135 -19.17 -15.32 -2.65
N LYS A 136 -18.25 -15.95 -1.93
CA LYS A 136 -17.55 -17.14 -2.42
C LYS A 136 -18.48 -18.35 -2.41
N ASP A 137 -18.96 -18.72 -3.58
CA ASP A 137 -19.85 -19.84 -3.83
C ASP A 137 -19.68 -20.33 -5.28
N ASP A 138 -18.72 -21.25 -5.44
CA ASP A 138 -18.41 -21.89 -6.72
C ASP A 138 -19.67 -22.51 -7.39
N ALA A 139 -20.66 -22.96 -6.61
CA ALA A 139 -21.87 -23.59 -7.15
C ALA A 139 -22.82 -22.57 -7.79
N ASN A 140 -22.76 -21.31 -7.37
CA ASN A 140 -23.59 -20.21 -7.86
C ASN A 140 -22.80 -19.12 -8.58
N HIS A 141 -21.59 -19.45 -9.05
CA HIS A 141 -20.71 -18.56 -9.82
C HIS A 141 -20.37 -17.24 -9.10
N ASP A 142 -20.10 -17.33 -7.79
CA ASP A 142 -19.73 -16.22 -6.91
C ASP A 142 -20.66 -14.99 -7.05
N PRO A 143 -21.92 -15.08 -6.54
CA PRO A 143 -22.91 -14.04 -6.74
C PRO A 143 -22.49 -12.70 -6.10
N GLN A 144 -22.81 -11.59 -6.77
CA GLN A 144 -22.58 -10.27 -6.21
C GLN A 144 -23.44 -10.08 -4.94
N TRP A 145 -22.82 -9.62 -3.86
CA TRP A 145 -23.49 -9.26 -2.61
C TRP A 145 -23.42 -7.76 -2.38
N SER A 146 -24.47 -7.18 -1.80
CA SER A 146 -24.43 -5.83 -1.23
C SER A 146 -23.80 -5.83 0.16
N GLU A 147 -23.41 -4.65 0.65
CA GLU A 147 -22.89 -4.51 2.02
C GLU A 147 -23.91 -4.96 3.07
N GLU A 148 -25.20 -4.65 2.86
CA GLU A 148 -26.28 -5.08 3.75
C GLU A 148 -26.40 -6.59 3.84
N GLN A 149 -26.18 -7.32 2.73
CA GLN A 149 -26.16 -8.79 2.74
C GLN A 149 -24.99 -9.32 3.57
N ILE A 150 -23.81 -8.71 3.46
CA ILE A 150 -22.63 -9.10 4.24
C ILE A 150 -22.87 -8.87 5.74
N VAL A 151 -23.41 -7.71 6.12
CA VAL A 151 -23.73 -7.39 7.52
C VAL A 151 -24.83 -8.30 8.06
N ALA A 152 -25.87 -8.57 7.27
CA ALA A 152 -26.98 -9.45 7.65
C ALA A 152 -26.54 -10.92 7.82
N ALA A 153 -25.48 -11.35 7.11
CA ALA A 153 -24.92 -12.70 7.24
C ALA A 153 -24.24 -12.95 8.60
N LYS A 154 -23.90 -11.90 9.35
CA LYS A 154 -23.34 -11.98 10.72
C LYS A 154 -22.16 -12.97 10.84
N PHE A 155 -21.24 -12.94 9.88
CA PHE A 155 -20.04 -13.78 9.92
C PHE A 155 -19.28 -13.55 11.23
N LYS A 156 -18.94 -14.63 11.94
CA LYS A 156 -18.14 -14.59 13.16
C LYS A 156 -16.87 -15.41 12.95
N LEU A 157 -15.73 -14.73 12.90
CA LEU A 157 -14.43 -15.28 12.52
C LEU A 157 -13.42 -14.95 13.63
N ASN A 158 -12.81 -15.97 14.24
CA ASN A 158 -11.89 -15.80 15.38
C ASN A 158 -12.42 -14.82 16.46
N GLY A 159 -13.71 -14.92 16.79
CA GLY A 159 -14.36 -14.06 17.78
C GLY A 159 -14.83 -12.70 17.27
N LEU A 160 -14.31 -12.21 16.14
CA LEU A 160 -14.74 -10.95 15.52
C LEU A 160 -16.05 -11.16 14.74
N LEU A 161 -17.07 -10.37 15.07
CA LEU A 161 -18.30 -10.25 14.27
C LEU A 161 -18.06 -9.25 13.14
N ILE A 162 -18.28 -9.67 11.90
CA ILE A 162 -18.24 -8.80 10.72
C ILE A 162 -19.53 -7.97 10.67
N GLY A 163 -19.49 -6.79 11.28
CA GLY A 163 -20.55 -5.78 11.22
C GLY A 163 -20.25 -4.66 10.22
N GLN A 164 -21.03 -3.59 10.27
CA GLN A 164 -20.85 -2.45 9.36
C GLN A 164 -19.45 -1.84 9.46
N ASP A 165 -18.89 -1.70 10.68
CA ASP A 165 -17.55 -1.12 10.85
C ASP A 165 -16.48 -1.98 10.17
N GLU A 166 -16.55 -3.31 10.29
CA GLU A 166 -15.62 -4.22 9.62
C GLU A 166 -15.77 -4.19 8.09
N VAL A 167 -17.00 -4.12 7.58
CA VAL A 167 -17.30 -3.98 6.14
C VAL A 167 -16.71 -2.68 5.59
N ASP A 168 -16.92 -1.56 6.30
CA ASP A 168 -16.36 -0.27 5.93
C ASP A 168 -14.82 -0.30 5.89
N ILE A 169 -14.19 -0.91 6.91
CA ILE A 169 -12.73 -1.04 6.98
C ILE A 169 -12.21 -1.89 5.81
N MET A 170 -12.85 -3.02 5.49
CA MET A 170 -12.48 -3.84 4.33
C MET A 170 -12.63 -3.06 3.02
N ARG A 171 -13.71 -2.29 2.85
CA ARG A 171 -13.93 -1.46 1.66
C ARG A 171 -12.82 -0.43 1.45
N GLU A 172 -12.54 0.38 2.48
CA GLU A 172 -11.48 1.41 2.41
C GLU A 172 -10.10 0.78 2.21
N THR A 173 -9.85 -0.36 2.86
CA THR A 173 -8.58 -1.10 2.68
C THR A 173 -8.46 -1.65 1.25
N THR A 174 -9.53 -2.18 0.67
CA THR A 174 -9.54 -2.71 -0.71
C THR A 174 -9.23 -1.60 -1.72
N ILE A 175 -9.89 -0.46 -1.57
CA ILE A 175 -9.65 0.73 -2.41
C ILE A 175 -8.18 1.14 -2.29
N LEU A 176 -7.65 1.23 -1.07
CA LEU A 176 -6.26 1.64 -0.87
C LEU A 176 -5.25 0.66 -1.47
N VAL A 177 -5.44 -0.66 -1.30
CA VAL A 177 -4.57 -1.67 -1.92
C VAL A 177 -4.55 -1.48 -3.44
N PHE A 178 -5.71 -1.25 -4.06
CA PHE A 178 -5.80 -0.97 -5.49
C PHE A 178 -5.02 0.29 -5.87
N GLU A 179 -5.23 1.41 -5.18
CA GLU A 179 -4.57 2.68 -5.50
C GLU A 179 -3.03 2.60 -5.34
N ILE A 180 -2.55 1.84 -4.34
CA ILE A 180 -1.11 1.60 -4.16
C ILE A 180 -0.54 0.83 -5.35
N LEU A 181 -1.18 -0.28 -5.74
CA LEU A 181 -0.70 -1.11 -6.84
C LEU A 181 -0.89 -0.43 -8.20
N GLU A 182 -1.93 0.38 -8.39
CA GLU A 182 -2.15 1.20 -9.58
C GLU A 182 -0.99 2.20 -9.77
N LYS A 183 -0.60 2.90 -8.70
CA LYS A 183 0.55 3.81 -8.75
C LYS A 183 1.89 3.11 -8.93
N ALA A 184 2.06 1.93 -8.32
CA ALA A 184 3.27 1.14 -8.51
C ALA A 184 3.42 0.72 -9.98
N TRP A 185 2.37 0.12 -10.57
CA TRP A 185 2.39 -0.34 -11.96
C TRP A 185 2.56 0.78 -12.98
N ALA A 186 2.13 2.01 -12.68
CA ALA A 186 2.37 3.16 -13.53
C ALA A 186 3.86 3.45 -13.76
N LEU A 187 4.77 3.06 -12.85
CA LEU A 187 6.22 3.19 -13.05
C LEU A 187 6.76 2.36 -14.24
N ARG A 188 6.00 1.35 -14.67
CA ARG A 188 6.35 0.45 -15.78
C ARG A 188 5.41 0.62 -16.96
N ASP A 189 4.78 1.79 -17.06
CA ASP A 189 3.78 2.10 -18.09
C ASP A 189 2.68 1.02 -18.17
N CYS A 190 2.22 0.52 -17.01
CA CYS A 190 1.17 -0.49 -16.94
C CYS A 190 -0.07 0.09 -16.27
N ALA A 191 -1.22 -0.03 -16.94
CA ALA A 191 -2.51 0.30 -16.36
C ALA A 191 -3.04 -0.91 -15.57
N LEU A 192 -3.17 -0.75 -14.25
CA LEU A 192 -3.96 -1.66 -13.42
C LEU A 192 -5.44 -1.36 -13.61
N ILE A 193 -6.19 -2.31 -14.14
CA ILE A 193 -7.56 -2.07 -14.64
C ILE A 193 -8.60 -2.40 -13.58
N ASP A 194 -8.47 -3.58 -13.01
CA ASP A 194 -9.22 -4.05 -11.86
C ASP A 194 -8.41 -5.11 -11.11
N MET A 195 -8.79 -5.37 -9.86
CA MET A 195 -8.21 -6.42 -9.04
C MET A 195 -9.23 -7.03 -8.10
N LYS A 196 -8.92 -8.22 -7.60
CA LYS A 196 -9.61 -8.89 -6.51
C LYS A 196 -8.64 -9.17 -5.37
N ILE A 197 -9.06 -8.92 -4.13
CA ILE A 197 -8.37 -9.40 -2.92
C ILE A 197 -9.37 -10.07 -1.96
N GLU A 198 -8.83 -10.75 -0.96
CA GLU A 198 -9.59 -11.39 0.12
C GLU A 198 -9.01 -10.98 1.48
N PHE A 199 -9.83 -11.05 2.53
CA PHE A 199 -9.44 -10.71 3.89
C PHE A 199 -9.53 -11.93 4.80
N GLY A 200 -8.73 -11.92 5.87
CA GLY A 200 -8.81 -12.90 6.94
C GLY A 200 -8.75 -12.21 8.30
N VAL A 201 -9.31 -12.86 9.31
CA VAL A 201 -9.17 -12.46 10.71
C VAL A 201 -8.13 -13.40 11.35
N ASP A 202 -7.04 -12.87 11.88
CA ASP A 202 -6.03 -13.67 12.57
C ASP A 202 -6.50 -14.14 13.97
N GLU A 203 -5.66 -14.88 14.68
CA GLU A 203 -5.98 -15.41 16.02
C GLU A 203 -6.13 -14.30 17.08
N ASP A 204 -5.56 -13.11 16.84
CA ASP A 204 -5.67 -11.93 17.69
C ASP A 204 -6.93 -11.08 17.36
N GLY A 205 -7.77 -11.53 16.42
CA GLY A 205 -8.96 -10.80 15.99
C GLY A 205 -8.66 -9.62 15.06
N GLN A 206 -7.44 -9.51 14.51
CA GLN A 206 -7.09 -8.46 13.55
C GLN A 206 -7.50 -8.84 12.14
N LEU A 207 -8.15 -7.89 11.46
CA LEU A 207 -8.46 -8.00 10.04
C LEU A 207 -7.21 -7.69 9.20
N LEU A 208 -6.82 -8.63 8.33
CA LEU A 208 -5.64 -8.56 7.48
C LEU A 208 -6.01 -8.78 6.01
N VAL A 209 -5.32 -8.10 5.09
CA VAL A 209 -5.32 -8.53 3.68
C VAL A 209 -4.62 -9.89 3.62
N ALA A 210 -5.30 -10.89 3.08
CA ALA A 210 -4.86 -12.28 3.10
C ALA A 210 -4.92 -12.90 1.70
N ASP A 211 -4.89 -14.23 1.64
CA ASP A 211 -4.81 -15.01 0.41
C ASP A 211 -3.55 -14.70 -0.44
N VAL A 212 -3.71 -14.48 -1.74
CA VAL A 212 -2.64 -14.25 -2.71
C VAL A 212 -3.04 -13.11 -3.64
N ILE A 213 -2.06 -12.31 -4.04
CA ILE A 213 -2.20 -11.34 -5.12
C ILE A 213 -1.17 -11.71 -6.18
N ASP A 214 -1.64 -12.30 -7.29
CA ASP A 214 -0.80 -12.69 -8.42
C ASP A 214 -1.46 -12.30 -9.77
N SER A 215 -0.91 -12.77 -10.88
CA SER A 215 -1.44 -12.49 -12.23
C SER A 215 -2.85 -13.05 -12.49
N ASP A 216 -3.41 -13.85 -11.56
CA ASP A 216 -4.78 -14.31 -11.59
C ASP A 216 -5.74 -13.29 -10.94
N SER A 217 -5.21 -12.45 -10.04
CA SER A 217 -5.94 -11.53 -9.16
C SER A 217 -6.27 -10.19 -9.81
N TRP A 218 -5.62 -9.81 -10.91
CA TRP A 218 -5.84 -8.51 -11.57
C TRP A 218 -6.01 -8.58 -13.08
N ARG A 219 -6.37 -7.45 -13.68
CA ARG A 219 -6.15 -7.14 -15.09
C ARG A 219 -5.08 -6.08 -15.25
N LEU A 220 -4.09 -6.34 -16.09
CA LEU A 220 -2.91 -5.47 -16.26
C LEU A 220 -2.62 -5.25 -17.75
N TRP A 221 -2.69 -3.99 -18.19
CA TRP A 221 -2.53 -3.61 -19.59
C TRP A 221 -1.31 -2.71 -19.77
N PRO A 222 -0.22 -3.22 -20.38
CA PRO A 222 0.91 -2.39 -20.82
C PRO A 222 0.43 -1.26 -21.74
N SER A 223 0.94 -0.05 -21.50
CA SER A 223 0.57 1.21 -22.17
C SER A 223 -0.93 1.52 -22.17
N GLY A 224 -1.70 0.92 -21.23
CA GLY A 224 -3.15 1.00 -21.22
C GLY A 224 -3.85 0.28 -22.37
N ASP A 225 -3.12 -0.52 -23.16
CA ASP A 225 -3.66 -1.23 -24.32
C ASP A 225 -4.12 -2.64 -23.94
N LYS A 226 -5.43 -2.86 -23.98
CA LYS A 226 -6.05 -4.17 -23.73
C LYS A 226 -5.48 -5.28 -24.61
N ARG A 227 -5.02 -4.99 -25.82
CA ARG A 227 -4.45 -6.00 -26.74
C ARG A 227 -3.14 -6.58 -26.21
N LEU A 228 -2.46 -5.85 -25.33
CA LEU A 228 -1.19 -6.23 -24.71
C LEU A 228 -1.38 -6.88 -23.34
N MET A 229 -2.60 -7.25 -22.94
CA MET A 229 -2.89 -7.77 -21.60
C MET A 229 -1.94 -8.92 -21.22
N VAL A 230 -1.38 -8.86 -20.02
CA VAL A 230 -0.40 -9.83 -19.50
C VAL A 230 -0.94 -10.66 -18.34
N ASP A 231 -2.20 -10.48 -18.00
CA ASP A 231 -2.87 -11.18 -16.92
C ASP A 231 -3.61 -12.45 -17.40
N LYS A 232 -4.21 -13.17 -16.44
CA LYS A 232 -4.94 -14.42 -16.70
C LYS A 232 -6.11 -14.28 -17.68
N GLN A 233 -6.59 -13.07 -17.98
CA GLN A 233 -7.61 -12.86 -19.00
C GLN A 233 -7.18 -13.42 -20.37
N VAL A 234 -5.88 -13.46 -20.70
CA VAL A 234 -5.36 -14.14 -21.90
C VAL A 234 -5.82 -15.60 -21.94
N TYR A 235 -5.58 -16.35 -20.87
CA TYR A 235 -6.00 -17.75 -20.74
C TYR A 235 -7.53 -17.91 -20.73
N ARG A 236 -8.26 -16.97 -20.11
CA ARG A 236 -9.72 -16.99 -20.08
C ARG A 236 -10.31 -16.86 -21.49
N ASN A 237 -9.71 -16.04 -22.36
CA ASN A 237 -10.21 -15.75 -23.72
C ASN A 237 -10.04 -16.91 -24.72
N LEU A 238 -9.12 -17.84 -24.47
CA LEU A 238 -8.88 -18.99 -25.35
C LEU A 238 -10.10 -19.91 -25.43
N THR A 239 -10.61 -20.20 -26.63
CA THR A 239 -11.70 -21.16 -26.82
C THR A 239 -11.20 -22.61 -26.77
N GLN A 240 -10.03 -22.85 -27.36
CA GLN A 240 -9.25 -24.08 -27.25
C GLN A 240 -7.86 -23.73 -26.72
N VAL A 241 -7.28 -24.62 -25.91
CA VAL A 241 -5.98 -24.37 -25.26
C VAL A 241 -4.93 -25.31 -25.86
N THR A 242 -3.96 -24.75 -26.57
CA THR A 242 -2.78 -25.48 -27.06
C THR A 242 -1.60 -25.32 -26.11
N GLN A 243 -0.57 -26.15 -26.27
CA GLN A 243 0.67 -25.99 -25.52
C GLN A 243 1.37 -24.64 -25.80
N ASN A 244 1.28 -24.14 -27.03
CA ASN A 244 1.86 -22.85 -27.40
C ASN A 244 1.15 -21.67 -26.69
N ASP A 245 -0.17 -21.77 -26.53
CA ASP A 245 -0.94 -20.77 -25.79
C ASP A 245 -0.55 -20.76 -24.29
N LEU A 246 -0.36 -21.96 -23.72
CA LEU A 246 0.11 -22.08 -22.33
C LEU A 246 1.50 -21.49 -22.13
N GLN A 247 2.42 -21.66 -23.10
CA GLN A 247 3.73 -21.01 -23.05
C GLN A 247 3.62 -19.48 -23.14
N THR A 248 2.74 -18.96 -24.00
CA THR A 248 2.46 -17.52 -24.07
C THR A 248 1.96 -16.96 -22.73
N VAL A 249 0.99 -17.64 -22.11
CA VAL A 249 0.46 -17.26 -20.80
C VAL A 249 1.55 -17.30 -19.72
N LYS A 250 2.40 -18.34 -19.75
CA LYS A 250 3.53 -18.45 -18.82
C LYS A 250 4.52 -17.30 -19.01
N HIS A 251 4.89 -16.98 -20.25
CA HIS A 251 5.79 -15.87 -20.56
C HIS A 251 5.25 -14.53 -20.05
N ASN A 252 3.95 -14.29 -20.20
CA ASN A 252 3.30 -13.11 -19.64
C ASN A 252 3.42 -13.06 -18.11
N PHE A 253 3.27 -14.18 -17.42
CA PHE A 253 3.38 -14.23 -15.96
C PHE A 253 4.84 -14.04 -15.49
N GLU A 254 5.81 -14.60 -16.20
CA GLU A 254 7.25 -14.35 -15.97
C GLU A 254 7.58 -12.88 -16.15
N TRP A 255 7.08 -12.26 -17.23
CA TRP A 255 7.26 -10.84 -17.47
C TRP A 255 6.72 -9.98 -16.33
N VAL A 256 5.51 -10.27 -15.84
CA VAL A 256 4.90 -9.58 -14.69
C VAL A 256 5.78 -9.71 -13.44
N ARG A 257 6.23 -10.94 -13.13
CA ARG A 257 7.11 -11.22 -12.00
C ARG A 257 8.42 -10.44 -12.08
N ASP A 258 8.98 -10.30 -13.27
CA ASP A 258 10.25 -9.59 -13.49
C ASP A 258 10.05 -8.07 -13.41
N GLN A 259 8.94 -7.54 -13.94
CA GLN A 259 8.63 -6.11 -13.80
C GLN A 259 8.45 -5.67 -12.34
N LEU A 260 8.03 -6.58 -11.45
CA LEU A 260 7.89 -6.29 -10.02
C LEU A 260 9.21 -5.91 -9.33
N ASP A 261 10.37 -6.34 -9.85
CA ASP A 261 11.68 -5.96 -9.31
C ASP A 261 12.00 -4.48 -9.51
N HIS A 262 11.31 -3.83 -10.46
CA HIS A 262 11.47 -2.42 -10.79
C HIS A 262 10.41 -1.53 -10.15
N LEU A 263 9.52 -2.08 -9.33
CA LEU A 263 8.48 -1.28 -8.66
C LEU A 263 8.96 -0.65 -7.37
N VAL A 264 10.01 -1.15 -6.71
CA VAL A 264 10.50 -0.49 -5.48
C VAL A 264 11.34 0.74 -5.86
N PRO A 265 10.89 1.97 -5.54
CA PRO A 265 11.61 3.17 -5.93
C PRO A 265 12.85 3.36 -5.05
N LYS A 266 13.88 4.03 -5.60
CA LYS A 266 15.05 4.41 -4.81
C LYS A 266 14.66 5.41 -3.73
N ASN A 267 15.32 5.32 -2.58
CA ASN A 267 15.19 6.34 -1.53
C ASN A 267 16.23 7.45 -1.78
N ASP A 268 15.84 8.44 -2.59
CA ASP A 268 16.71 9.52 -3.07
C ASP A 268 16.22 10.93 -2.69
N ALA A 269 15.17 11.03 -1.88
CA ALA A 269 14.62 12.30 -1.41
C ALA A 269 15.18 12.68 -0.04
N LEU A 270 15.67 13.91 0.08
CA LEU A 270 16.31 14.45 1.29
C LEU A 270 15.49 15.59 1.88
N VAL A 271 15.26 15.52 3.19
CA VAL A 271 14.74 16.63 3.99
C VAL A 271 15.87 17.21 4.83
N VAL A 272 16.17 18.49 4.64
CA VAL A 272 17.20 19.19 5.42
C VAL A 272 16.52 20.14 6.41
N ILE A 273 16.66 19.86 7.69
CA ILE A 273 16.11 20.67 8.78
C ILE A 273 17.21 21.64 9.24
N LEU A 274 16.99 22.94 9.01
CA LEU A 274 17.91 24.01 9.36
C LEU A 274 17.38 24.72 10.61
N MET A 275 18.11 24.64 11.72
CA MET A 275 17.75 25.32 12.96
C MET A 275 18.62 26.55 13.24
N GLY A 276 17.98 27.64 13.69
CA GLY A 276 18.63 28.91 14.02
C GLY A 276 19.48 28.88 15.29
N SER A 277 19.19 27.95 16.20
CA SER A 277 19.80 27.82 17.51
C SER A 277 19.89 26.35 17.94
N PRO A 278 20.99 25.92 18.61
CA PRO A 278 21.07 24.58 19.19
C PRO A 278 19.97 24.27 20.22
N SER A 279 19.36 25.30 20.82
CA SER A 279 18.23 25.16 21.76
C SER A 279 17.01 24.48 21.14
N ASP A 280 16.85 24.56 19.82
CA ASP A 280 15.66 24.09 19.11
C ASP A 280 15.79 22.61 18.67
N LYS A 281 16.84 21.93 19.16
CA LYS A 281 17.18 20.56 18.76
C LYS A 281 16.06 19.56 19.01
N GLU A 282 15.42 19.61 20.18
CA GLU A 282 14.33 18.68 20.50
C GLU A 282 13.15 18.81 19.51
N HIS A 283 12.83 20.04 19.10
CA HIS A 283 11.81 20.31 18.09
C HIS A 283 12.21 19.70 16.73
N CYS A 284 13.46 19.89 16.32
CA CYS A 284 14.00 19.33 15.08
C CYS A 284 14.06 17.80 15.10
N ASP A 285 14.41 17.19 16.23
CA ASP A 285 14.46 15.74 16.41
C ASP A 285 13.06 15.13 16.23
N LYS A 286 12.00 15.82 16.69
CA LYS A 286 10.60 15.41 16.45
C LYS A 286 10.25 15.43 14.96
N ILE A 287 10.58 16.52 14.24
CA ILE A 287 10.39 16.59 12.77
C ILE A 287 11.13 15.44 12.09
N ALA A 288 12.41 15.25 12.45
CA ALA A 288 13.26 14.23 11.85
C ALA A 288 12.73 12.82 12.09
N LYS A 289 12.24 12.52 13.30
CA LYS A 289 11.58 11.25 13.61
C LYS A 289 10.38 11.03 12.69
N HIS A 290 9.47 12.00 12.59
CA HIS A 290 8.29 11.85 11.74
C HIS A 290 8.66 11.68 10.26
N CYS A 291 9.63 12.41 9.71
CA CYS A 291 10.11 12.20 8.35
C CYS A 291 10.67 10.76 8.14
N ARG A 292 11.46 10.25 9.10
CA ARG A 292 12.01 8.89 9.06
C ARG A 292 10.95 7.80 9.19
N ASP A 293 9.87 8.05 9.93
CA ASP A 293 8.73 7.14 10.02
C ASP A 293 8.06 6.94 8.64
N PHE A 294 8.20 7.90 7.72
CA PHE A 294 7.81 7.78 6.31
C PHE A 294 8.93 7.31 5.38
N GLY A 295 10.09 6.96 5.95
CA GLY A 295 11.31 6.50 5.29
C GLY A 295 12.02 7.53 4.42
N LEU A 296 11.87 8.82 4.72
CA LEU A 296 12.65 9.89 4.10
C LEU A 296 14.07 9.95 4.68
N LEU A 297 15.04 10.35 3.85
CA LEU A 297 16.37 10.73 4.34
C LEU A 297 16.28 12.09 5.02
N VAL A 298 16.93 12.25 6.17
CA VAL A 298 16.86 13.48 6.96
C VAL A 298 18.23 13.88 7.48
N GLU A 299 18.59 15.12 7.22
CA GLU A 299 19.74 15.78 7.84
C GLU A 299 19.31 16.97 8.67
N VAL A 300 20.00 17.18 9.79
CA VAL A 300 19.74 18.29 10.71
C VAL A 300 20.98 19.15 10.79
N ARG A 301 20.84 20.45 10.56
CA ARG A 301 21.94 21.41 10.48
C ARG A 301 21.62 22.64 11.33
N ILE A 302 22.66 23.28 11.84
CA ILE A 302 22.55 24.50 12.65
C ILE A 302 23.15 25.65 11.85
N THR A 303 22.36 26.68 11.59
CA THR A 303 22.82 27.90 10.92
C THR A 303 21.87 29.06 11.21
N SER A 304 22.38 30.29 11.25
CA SER A 304 21.59 31.47 11.56
C SER A 304 21.63 32.48 10.41
N ALA A 305 20.48 32.80 9.83
CA ALA A 305 20.38 33.85 8.83
C ALA A 305 20.79 35.24 9.35
N HIS A 306 20.67 35.48 10.66
CA HIS A 306 21.06 36.75 11.29
C HIS A 306 22.53 36.79 11.71
N LYS A 307 23.07 35.69 12.26
CA LYS A 307 24.43 35.65 12.83
C LYS A 307 25.48 35.07 11.88
N GLY A 308 25.05 34.44 10.78
CA GLY A 308 25.89 33.70 9.86
C GLY A 308 25.25 33.55 8.48
N THR A 309 24.84 34.66 7.87
CA THR A 309 24.12 34.68 6.59
C THR A 309 24.90 33.99 5.47
N ARG A 310 26.20 34.29 5.33
CA ARG A 310 27.05 33.68 4.29
C ARG A 310 27.15 32.16 4.44
N GLU A 311 27.28 31.69 5.67
CA GLU A 311 27.34 30.25 5.97
C GLU A 311 26.01 29.57 5.64
N THR A 312 24.88 30.20 5.99
CA THR A 312 23.54 29.71 5.64
C THR A 312 23.40 29.50 4.13
N LEU A 313 23.78 30.50 3.33
CA LEU A 313 23.72 30.40 1.87
C LEU A 313 24.69 29.34 1.31
N GLN A 314 25.87 29.17 1.91
CA GLN A 314 26.81 28.14 1.50
C GLN A 314 26.28 26.73 1.79
N ILE A 315 25.67 26.52 2.96
CA ILE A 315 25.05 25.23 3.32
C ILE A 315 23.94 24.87 2.32
N VAL A 316 23.07 25.82 1.97
CA VAL A 316 22.00 25.61 0.97
C VAL A 316 22.59 25.18 -0.37
N ARG A 317 23.56 25.93 -0.90
CA ARG A 317 24.21 25.62 -2.19
C ARG A 317 24.84 24.24 -2.22
N ASN A 318 25.42 23.80 -1.09
CA ASN A 318 26.00 22.47 -1.00
C ASN A 318 24.95 21.37 -1.17
N TYR A 319 23.74 21.53 -0.60
CA TYR A 319 22.67 20.56 -0.79
C TYR A 319 22.05 20.62 -2.19
N GLU A 320 21.88 21.82 -2.75
CA GLU A 320 21.42 21.99 -4.14
C GLU A 320 22.36 21.34 -5.16
N GLY A 321 23.66 21.28 -4.86
CA GLY A 321 24.65 20.63 -5.72
C GLY A 321 24.65 19.10 -5.70
N VAL A 322 23.95 18.45 -4.75
CA VAL A 322 24.04 16.99 -4.53
C VAL A 322 22.69 16.28 -4.64
N ALA A 323 21.59 16.89 -4.21
CA ALA A 323 20.28 16.24 -4.13
C ALA A 323 19.31 16.73 -5.20
N SER A 324 18.79 15.82 -6.02
CA SER A 324 17.78 16.14 -7.05
C SER A 324 16.38 16.36 -6.46
N LYS A 325 16.07 15.72 -5.32
CA LYS A 325 14.79 15.81 -4.61
C LYS A 325 15.04 16.29 -3.18
N LEU A 326 14.79 17.59 -2.95
CA LEU A 326 15.20 18.26 -1.73
C LEU A 326 14.05 19.12 -1.19
N VAL A 327 13.84 19.06 0.12
CA VAL A 327 12.91 19.93 0.86
C VAL A 327 13.65 20.51 2.06
N PHE A 328 13.57 21.83 2.24
CA PHE A 328 14.11 22.49 3.42
C PHE A 328 13.02 22.73 4.46
N ILE A 329 13.34 22.48 5.73
CA ILE A 329 12.51 22.86 6.86
C ILE A 329 13.29 23.86 7.72
N ALA A 330 12.78 25.08 7.85
CA ALA A 330 13.37 26.15 8.65
C ALA A 330 12.75 26.16 10.05
N VAL A 331 13.59 25.99 11.07
CA VAL A 331 13.21 26.04 12.49
C VAL A 331 13.91 27.23 13.14
N ALA A 332 13.16 28.31 13.36
CA ALA A 332 13.67 29.49 14.05
C ALA A 332 12.59 30.09 14.94
N GLY A 333 12.90 30.27 16.23
CA GLY A 333 12.05 31.00 17.17
C GLY A 333 12.17 32.52 17.02
N ARG A 334 11.28 33.26 17.69
CA ARG A 334 11.20 34.73 17.63
C ARG A 334 10.94 35.22 16.20
N SER A 335 11.66 36.25 15.75
CA SER A 335 11.60 36.71 14.36
C SER A 335 12.33 35.73 13.43
N ASN A 336 11.58 34.89 12.73
CA ASN A 336 12.11 33.91 11.78
C ASN A 336 12.59 34.60 10.49
N GLY A 337 13.87 34.99 10.47
CA GLY A 337 14.54 35.38 9.22
C GLY A 337 15.14 34.21 8.44
N LEU A 338 15.24 33.02 9.05
CA LEU A 338 15.85 31.85 8.41
C LEU A 338 15.03 31.38 7.21
N GLY A 339 13.75 31.10 7.43
CA GLY A 339 12.83 30.67 6.37
C GLY A 339 12.77 31.61 5.17
N PRO A 340 12.51 32.92 5.37
CA PRO A 340 12.48 33.90 4.29
C PRO A 340 13.80 34.00 3.52
N VAL A 341 14.95 33.97 4.21
CA VAL A 341 16.27 34.00 3.55
C VAL A 341 16.50 32.75 2.71
N LEU A 342 16.14 31.56 3.20
CA LEU A 342 16.20 30.34 2.39
C LEU A 342 15.29 30.47 1.16
N SER A 343 14.02 30.83 1.37
CA SER A 343 12.99 30.96 0.33
C SER A 343 13.38 31.89 -0.81
N GLY A 344 14.08 32.99 -0.50
CA GLY A 344 14.54 33.95 -1.51
C GLY A 344 15.80 33.54 -2.27
N ASN A 345 16.47 32.45 -1.85
CA ASN A 345 17.78 32.05 -2.38
C ASN A 345 17.84 30.59 -2.86
N THR A 346 16.73 29.85 -2.81
CA THR A 346 16.62 28.50 -3.36
C THR A 346 15.37 28.34 -4.22
N SER A 347 15.42 27.47 -5.23
CA SER A 347 14.24 27.05 -5.98
C SER A 347 13.53 25.84 -5.38
N TYR A 348 14.08 25.25 -4.31
CA TYR A 348 13.49 24.11 -3.63
C TYR A 348 12.45 24.54 -2.58
N PRO A 349 11.45 23.70 -2.27
CA PRO A 349 10.45 24.03 -1.27
C PRO A 349 11.06 24.32 0.11
N VAL A 350 10.63 25.42 0.72
CA VAL A 350 11.00 25.81 2.09
C VAL A 350 9.75 25.85 2.97
N ILE A 351 9.79 25.11 4.07
CA ILE A 351 8.71 25.01 5.05
C ILE A 351 9.18 25.62 6.37
N ASN A 352 8.49 26.64 6.84
CA ASN A 352 8.68 27.16 8.19
C ASN A 352 7.97 26.25 9.20
N CYS A 353 8.72 25.82 10.23
CA CYS A 353 8.18 25.15 11.40
C CYS A 353 8.77 25.81 12.66
N PRO A 354 8.29 27.01 13.04
CA PRO A 354 8.86 27.73 14.17
C PRO A 354 8.54 27.00 15.50
N PRO A 355 9.48 26.93 16.46
CA PRO A 355 9.27 26.29 17.75
C PRO A 355 8.48 27.21 18.70
N VAL A 356 7.25 27.56 18.30
CA VAL A 356 6.36 28.43 19.07
C VAL A 356 5.74 27.70 20.26
N THR A 357 5.52 28.46 21.33
CA THR A 357 4.79 28.06 22.54
C THR A 357 3.48 28.83 22.64
N SER A 358 2.57 28.43 23.53
CA SER A 358 1.33 29.16 23.78
C SER A 358 1.55 30.63 24.20
N ALA A 359 2.72 30.94 24.79
CA ALA A 359 3.04 32.28 25.26
C ALA A 359 3.46 33.26 24.15
N ASN A 360 4.05 32.77 23.05
CA ASN A 360 4.63 33.63 22.01
C ASN A 360 4.07 33.38 20.60
N SER A 361 3.26 32.34 20.40
CA SER A 361 2.73 31.97 19.08
C SER A 361 1.95 33.11 18.40
N GLY A 362 1.20 33.91 19.14
CA GLY A 362 0.40 35.01 18.59
C GLY A 362 1.21 36.16 17.98
N GLN A 363 2.49 36.31 18.34
CA GLN A 363 3.38 37.35 17.83
C GLN A 363 4.42 36.77 16.86
N ASP A 364 5.14 35.73 17.28
CA ASP A 364 6.29 35.21 16.52
C ASP A 364 5.88 34.59 15.18
N VAL A 365 4.68 34.01 15.07
CA VAL A 365 4.22 33.34 13.85
C VAL A 365 4.15 34.28 12.64
N TRP A 366 3.88 35.57 12.85
CA TRP A 366 3.76 36.55 11.78
C TRP A 366 5.05 36.72 10.99
N SER A 367 6.20 36.49 11.63
CA SER A 367 7.50 36.50 10.94
C SER A 367 7.67 35.40 9.89
N SER A 368 6.87 34.32 9.99
CA SER A 368 6.85 33.22 9.02
C SER A 368 5.72 33.36 7.99
N LEU A 369 4.68 34.15 8.28
CA LEU A 369 3.48 34.29 7.45
C LEU A 369 3.50 35.54 6.55
N ASN A 370 3.91 36.69 7.09
CA ASN A 370 3.81 37.97 6.40
C ASN A 370 5.13 38.31 5.71
N LEU A 371 5.27 37.85 4.47
CA LEU A 371 6.51 37.88 3.70
C LEU A 371 6.51 38.98 2.62
N PRO A 372 7.69 39.51 2.25
CA PRO A 372 7.85 40.28 1.01
C PRO A 372 7.38 39.49 -0.23
N SER A 373 6.99 40.23 -1.28
CA SER A 373 6.60 39.63 -2.57
C SER A 373 7.73 38.82 -3.19
N GLY A 374 7.39 37.70 -3.84
CA GLY A 374 8.36 36.83 -4.53
C GLY A 374 8.92 35.68 -3.67
N LEU A 375 8.46 35.55 -2.42
CA LEU A 375 8.82 34.44 -1.54
C LEU A 375 7.69 33.42 -1.45
N GLY A 376 8.03 32.13 -1.60
CA GLY A 376 7.06 31.02 -1.64
C GLY A 376 7.11 30.09 -0.43
N CYS A 377 7.71 30.49 0.70
CA CYS A 377 7.82 29.58 1.84
C CYS A 377 6.48 29.42 2.56
N ALA A 378 6.08 28.18 2.77
CA ALA A 378 4.86 27.82 3.49
C ALA A 378 5.15 27.74 5.00
N THR A 379 4.13 27.89 5.83
CA THR A 379 4.26 27.79 7.28
C THR A 379 3.34 26.73 7.85
N VAL A 380 3.89 25.89 8.72
CA VAL A 380 3.16 24.92 9.55
C VAL A 380 3.65 25.05 11.00
N ILE A 381 2.79 24.72 11.96
CA ILE A 381 3.09 24.97 13.39
C ILE A 381 3.68 23.75 14.10
N TYR A 382 3.18 22.56 13.78
CA TYR A 382 3.53 21.34 14.51
C TYR A 382 4.66 20.57 13.82
N PRO A 383 5.60 19.98 14.59
CA PRO A 383 6.67 19.15 14.02
C PRO A 383 6.18 18.04 13.09
N GLU A 384 5.12 17.34 13.49
CA GLU A 384 4.51 16.29 12.66
C GLU A 384 3.93 16.88 11.37
N ALA A 385 3.30 18.06 11.43
CA ALA A 385 2.75 18.72 10.24
C ALA A 385 3.86 19.13 9.25
N ALA A 386 5.02 19.56 9.72
CA ALA A 386 6.19 19.84 8.87
C ALA A 386 6.70 18.61 8.16
N ALA A 387 6.83 17.50 8.89
CA ALA A 387 7.18 16.23 8.28
C ALA A 387 6.13 15.78 7.26
N LEU A 388 4.84 15.86 7.59
CA LEU A 388 3.75 15.49 6.67
C LEU A 388 3.71 16.37 5.42
N HIS A 389 4.02 17.66 5.53
CA HIS A 389 4.11 18.56 4.37
C HIS A 389 5.31 18.19 3.47
N ALA A 390 6.46 17.85 4.04
CA ALA A 390 7.58 17.31 3.25
C ALA A 390 7.20 15.98 2.58
N VAL A 391 6.49 15.10 3.30
CA VAL A 391 5.99 13.80 2.79
C VAL A 391 5.01 13.98 1.64
N THR A 392 4.09 14.96 1.68
CA THR A 392 3.15 15.20 0.58
C THR A 392 3.86 15.70 -0.68
N ILE A 393 4.84 16.59 -0.52
CA ILE A 393 5.67 17.10 -1.63
C ILE A 393 6.42 15.93 -2.29
N ILE A 394 7.16 15.15 -1.50
CA ILE A 394 7.97 14.03 -2.01
C ILE A 394 7.07 12.91 -2.57
N GLY A 395 5.91 12.67 -1.96
CA GLY A 395 4.93 11.68 -2.40
C GLY A 395 4.31 11.96 -3.78
N MET A 396 4.46 13.17 -4.33
CA MET A 396 4.05 13.44 -5.71
C MET A 396 4.85 12.63 -6.73
N ASP A 397 6.14 12.36 -6.45
CA ASP A 397 7.06 11.63 -7.32
C ASP A 397 7.39 10.22 -6.80
N ASN A 398 7.35 10.01 -5.47
CA ASN A 398 7.62 8.72 -4.86
C ASN A 398 6.34 8.04 -4.37
N TYR A 399 5.84 7.06 -5.13
CA TYR A 399 4.57 6.41 -4.78
C TYR A 399 4.64 5.66 -3.44
N LEU A 400 5.80 5.14 -3.01
CA LEU A 400 5.91 4.41 -1.74
C LEU A 400 5.76 5.37 -0.54
N VAL A 401 6.33 6.57 -0.63
CA VAL A 401 6.12 7.64 0.36
C VAL A 401 4.64 8.06 0.38
N TRP A 402 4.03 8.22 -0.80
CA TRP A 402 2.59 8.46 -0.93
C TRP A 402 1.76 7.34 -0.30
N SER A 403 2.13 6.07 -0.52
CA SER A 403 1.43 4.91 0.02
C SER A 403 1.47 4.91 1.55
N ARG A 404 2.62 5.21 2.17
CA ARG A 404 2.74 5.32 3.63
C ARG A 404 1.83 6.40 4.20
N LEU A 405 1.72 7.55 3.52
CA LEU A 405 0.78 8.61 3.92
C LEU A 405 -0.68 8.14 3.86
N ARG A 406 -1.06 7.47 2.78
CA ARG A 406 -2.42 6.96 2.61
C ARG A 406 -2.76 5.85 3.60
N VAL A 407 -1.81 4.97 3.92
CA VAL A 407 -1.95 3.95 4.97
C VAL A 407 -2.12 4.60 6.34
N LYS A 408 -1.37 5.67 6.65
CA LYS A 408 -1.60 6.44 7.90
C LYS A 408 -3.02 7.02 7.95
N GLN A 409 -3.52 7.58 6.83
CA GLN A 409 -4.90 8.09 6.76
C GLN A 409 -5.94 6.98 6.99
N LEU A 410 -5.75 5.80 6.38
CA LEU A 410 -6.59 4.63 6.63
C LEU A 410 -6.57 4.25 8.12
N TYR A 411 -5.40 4.18 8.77
CA TYR A 411 -5.34 3.79 10.17
C TYR A 411 -5.85 4.86 11.14
N ASN A 412 -5.79 6.15 10.77
CA ASN A 412 -6.52 7.19 11.51
C ASN A 412 -8.03 6.94 11.45
N TYR A 413 -8.55 6.63 10.26
CA TYR A 413 -9.96 6.28 10.06
C TYR A 413 -10.36 5.03 10.86
N VAL A 414 -9.58 3.95 10.77
CA VAL A 414 -9.80 2.71 11.52
C VAL A 414 -9.77 2.97 13.03
N SER A 415 -8.80 3.75 13.51
CA SER A 415 -8.67 4.05 14.95
C SER A 415 -9.89 4.80 15.48
N LEU A 416 -10.41 5.78 14.71
CA LEU A 416 -11.65 6.48 15.06
C LEU A 416 -12.86 5.54 15.08
N LYS A 417 -12.99 4.67 14.08
CA LYS A 417 -14.04 3.64 14.01
C LYS A 417 -14.02 2.73 15.23
N LEU A 418 -12.85 2.20 15.59
CA LEU A 418 -12.70 1.29 16.73
C LEU A 418 -12.93 2.00 18.06
N ALA A 419 -12.45 3.25 18.20
CA ALA A 419 -12.69 4.05 19.40
C ALA A 419 -14.19 4.34 19.60
N ASP A 420 -14.90 4.73 18.54
CA ASP A 420 -16.35 4.94 18.59
C ASP A 420 -17.09 3.63 18.87
N LYS A 421 -16.71 2.53 18.21
CA LYS A 421 -17.29 1.20 18.47
C LYS A 421 -17.13 0.75 19.93
N ALA A 422 -16.02 1.08 20.58
CA ALA A 422 -15.78 0.78 21.99
C ALA A 422 -16.67 1.60 22.95
N LEU A 423 -17.13 2.78 22.52
CA LEU A 423 -18.04 3.65 23.29
C LEU A 423 -19.52 3.35 23.01
N ARG A 424 -19.85 2.86 21.81
CA ARG A 424 -21.21 2.43 21.47
C ARG A 424 -21.66 1.32 22.43
N ASN A 425 -22.85 1.49 23.02
CA ASN A 425 -23.47 0.57 23.98
C ASN A 425 -22.83 0.50 25.38
N VAL A 426 -21.88 1.38 25.70
CA VAL A 426 -21.53 1.67 27.10
C VAL A 426 -22.64 2.54 27.67
N LYS A 427 -23.57 1.96 28.44
CA LYS A 427 -24.52 2.74 29.23
C LYS A 427 -23.70 3.54 30.25
N VAL A 428 -23.59 4.84 30.06
CA VAL A 428 -23.08 5.74 31.10
C VAL A 428 -24.13 5.73 32.21
N CYS A 429 -23.78 5.11 33.34
CA CYS A 429 -24.59 5.11 34.55
C CYS A 429 -24.66 6.49 35.20
#